data_AF-Q9NDC9-F1
#
_entry.id   AF-Q9NDC9-F1
#
_cell.length_a   1.000
_cell.length_b   1.000
_cell.length_c   1.000
_cell.angle_alpha   90.00
_cell.angle_beta   90.00
_cell.angle_gamma   90.00
#
_symmetry.space_group_name_H-M   'P 1'
#
loop_
_entity.id
_entity.type
_entity.pdbx_description
1 polymer ?
#
loop_
_entity_poly.entity_id
_entity_poly.type
_entity_poly.pdbx_seq_one_letter_code
_entity_poly.pdbx_strand_id
1 'polypeptide(L)'
;MSLSERQKEEINRAIAEYMQNNGYSESFSVFLKESSLSENDIKPLGGILEKKWTTVLRLQRKVNDLESKLQESQREINHGAPTRDKRQAADWIPRPPETQKLTGHRLPITRVIFHPLWTIMASCSEDATIKVWDYETGQLERTLKGHTDAVNDIAIDAAGKQLVSCSSDLSIKLWDFGQTYDCLKSLKGHEHTVSSVTFLPTGDFVLSASRDHTIKQWDISTGYCVYTFRGHNDWVRMIRISNDGTLFASASLDQTVTVWSFATKSAKLVLRDHEHAVECVEWAPDTAYTNVTGQQPEGNSTHILFSGSRDRSIKAWNINTGDVLFTLLAHENWVRGLAFHPKGKYLISVADDKTLRVWELSAQRCMKAIEAHEHFVSTVAFHQTSPFVITGSVDMSCKVWECR
;
A
#
# COMPACT_ATOMS: atom_id res chain seq x y z
N MET A 1 2.53 32.37 -17.89
CA MET A 1 1.42 32.46 -16.91
C MET A 1 1.75 33.57 -15.93
N SER A 2 0.96 34.64 -15.87
CA SER A 2 1.05 35.63 -14.78
C SER A 2 0.23 35.14 -13.59
N LEU A 3 0.81 35.17 -12.39
CA LEU A 3 0.10 34.88 -11.15
C LEU A 3 -1.05 35.88 -10.97
N SER A 4 -2.21 35.42 -10.52
CA SER A 4 -3.28 36.32 -10.08
C SER A 4 -2.83 37.10 -8.85
N GLU A 5 -3.41 38.29 -8.59
CA GLU A 5 -3.05 39.09 -7.39
C GLU A 5 -3.21 38.29 -6.10
N ARG A 6 -4.28 37.49 -5.98
CA ARG A 6 -4.48 36.57 -4.84
C ARG A 6 -3.34 35.56 -4.70
N GLN A 7 -2.88 34.98 -5.81
CA GLN A 7 -1.77 34.03 -5.78
C GLN A 7 -0.44 34.71 -5.39
N LYS A 8 -0.22 35.95 -5.83
CA LYS A 8 0.93 36.74 -5.41
C LYS A 8 0.91 37.01 -3.91
N GLU A 9 -0.24 37.44 -3.38
CA GLU A 9 -0.41 37.64 -1.93
C GLU A 9 -0.18 36.34 -1.14
N GLU A 10 -0.74 35.22 -1.57
CA GLU A 10 -0.52 33.91 -0.93
C GLU A 10 0.95 33.48 -0.95
N ILE A 11 1.65 33.71 -2.06
CA ILE A 11 3.10 33.43 -2.17
C ILE A 11 3.89 34.36 -1.25
N ASN A 12 3.59 35.65 -1.23
CA ASN A 12 4.29 36.60 -0.36
C ASN A 12 4.12 36.23 1.12
N ARG A 13 2.92 35.85 1.55
CA ARG A 13 2.68 35.35 2.92
C ARG A 13 3.48 34.08 3.22
N ALA A 14 3.53 33.14 2.28
CA ALA A 14 4.29 31.90 2.45
C ALA A 14 5.82 32.14 2.53
N ILE A 15 6.34 33.09 1.75
CA ILE A 15 7.74 33.51 1.82
C ILE A 15 8.05 34.19 3.15
N ALA A 16 7.17 35.09 3.60
CA ALA A 16 7.32 35.78 4.87
C ALA A 16 7.34 34.78 6.05
N GLU A 17 6.42 33.81 6.06
CA GLU A 17 6.40 32.73 7.05
C GLU A 17 7.69 31.90 7.01
N TYR A 18 8.15 31.50 5.81
CA TYR A 18 9.40 30.75 5.65
C TYR A 18 10.60 31.54 6.20
N MET A 19 10.67 32.84 5.92
CA MET A 19 11.73 33.71 6.41
C MET A 19 11.72 33.80 7.93
N GLN A 20 10.53 33.99 8.52
CA GLN A 20 10.34 34.05 9.97
C GLN A 20 10.74 32.73 10.65
N ASN A 21 10.28 31.60 10.12
CA ASN A 21 10.54 30.27 10.69
C ASN A 21 12.02 29.86 10.63
N ASN A 22 12.76 30.33 9.63
CA ASN A 22 14.18 30.02 9.46
C ASN A 22 15.11 31.10 10.04
N GLY A 23 14.58 32.10 10.74
CA GLY A 23 15.38 33.11 11.43
C GLY A 23 16.03 34.17 10.53
N TYR A 24 15.51 34.37 9.31
CA TYR A 24 15.98 35.41 8.38
C TYR A 24 15.40 36.79 8.74
N SER A 25 15.65 37.28 9.95
CA SER A 25 14.98 38.45 10.54
C SER A 25 15.17 39.77 9.78
N GLU A 26 16.38 40.03 9.27
CA GLU A 26 16.67 41.24 8.49
C GLU A 26 15.91 41.22 7.14
N SER A 27 15.99 40.10 6.43
CA SER A 27 15.30 39.90 5.17
C SER A 27 13.78 39.97 5.35
N PHE A 28 13.26 39.41 6.45
CA PHE A 28 11.85 39.47 6.80
C PHE A 28 11.33 40.90 6.97
N SER A 29 12.05 41.75 7.72
CA SER A 29 11.63 43.14 7.95
C SER A 29 11.63 43.98 6.68
N VAL A 30 12.62 43.77 5.80
CA VAL A 30 12.66 44.42 4.49
C VAL A 30 11.53 43.92 3.59
N PHE A 31 11.31 42.60 3.56
CA PHE A 31 10.28 41.97 2.74
C PHE A 31 8.87 42.44 3.12
N LEU A 32 8.56 42.62 4.41
CA LEU A 32 7.28 43.16 4.86
C LEU A 32 7.01 44.57 4.30
N LYS A 33 8.03 45.44 4.28
CA LYS A 33 7.89 46.80 3.73
C LYS A 33 7.64 46.78 2.23
N GLU A 34 8.34 45.93 1.49
CA GLU A 34 8.20 45.85 0.02
C GLU A 34 6.90 45.18 -0.41
N SER A 35 6.49 44.13 0.31
CA SER A 35 5.28 43.36 -0.02
C SER A 35 3.98 44.05 0.42
N SER A 36 4.06 45.18 1.13
CA SER A 36 2.90 45.86 1.74
C SER A 36 2.07 44.97 2.68
N LEU A 37 2.67 43.90 3.20
CA LEU A 37 2.05 43.01 4.19
C LEU A 37 2.27 43.56 5.60
N SER A 38 1.30 43.39 6.49
CA SER A 38 1.50 43.65 7.93
C SER A 38 1.91 42.36 8.66
N GLU A 39 2.60 42.47 9.80
CA GLU A 39 2.91 41.31 10.64
C GLU A 39 1.65 40.52 11.05
N ASN A 40 0.52 41.21 11.22
CA ASN A 40 -0.76 40.60 11.57
C ASN A 40 -1.38 39.76 10.43
N ASP A 41 -0.93 39.96 9.18
CA ASP A 41 -1.43 39.22 8.02
C ASP A 41 -0.75 37.86 7.85
N ILE A 42 0.39 37.65 8.53
CA ILE A 42 1.15 36.39 8.54
C ILE A 42 0.49 35.48 9.57
N LYS A 43 -0.64 34.90 9.17
CA LYS A 43 -1.14 33.71 9.85
C LYS A 43 -0.15 32.57 9.60
N PRO A 44 0.00 31.59 10.51
CA PRO A 44 0.77 30.39 10.21
C PRO A 44 0.11 29.66 9.04
N LEU A 45 0.73 29.65 7.85
CA LEU A 45 0.28 28.83 6.71
C LEU A 45 0.83 27.40 6.83
N GLY A 46 1.59 27.09 7.87
CA GLY A 46 2.00 25.73 8.21
C GLY A 46 3.06 25.17 7.26
N GLY A 47 4.01 26.02 6.85
CA GLY A 47 5.12 25.65 5.98
C GLY A 47 4.66 25.24 4.59
N ILE A 48 3.71 25.98 4.01
CA ILE A 48 3.13 25.67 2.70
C ILE A 48 4.16 25.78 1.57
N LEU A 49 5.16 26.64 1.74
CA LEU A 49 6.22 26.84 0.74
C LEU A 49 7.07 25.58 0.60
N GLU A 50 7.49 25.01 1.72
CA GLU A 50 8.27 23.77 1.79
C GLU A 50 7.46 22.60 1.23
N LYS A 51 6.17 22.50 1.57
CA LYS A 51 5.25 21.48 1.04
C LYS A 51 5.09 21.56 -0.49
N LYS A 52 4.97 22.78 -1.03
CA LYS A 52 4.91 22.99 -2.48
C LYS A 52 6.24 22.66 -3.14
N TRP A 53 7.36 23.04 -2.52
CA TRP A 53 8.70 22.75 -3.02
C TRP A 53 8.99 21.25 -3.13
N THR A 54 8.65 20.45 -2.10
CA THR A 54 8.81 18.99 -2.16
C THR A 54 7.94 18.38 -3.26
N THR A 55 6.73 18.89 -3.46
CA THR A 55 5.85 18.47 -4.56
C THR A 55 6.48 18.80 -5.93
N VAL A 56 7.07 19.98 -6.09
CA VAL A 56 7.77 20.39 -7.32
C VAL A 56 8.96 19.48 -7.59
N LEU A 57 9.77 19.16 -6.58
CA LEU A 57 10.89 18.22 -6.72
C LEU A 57 10.43 16.83 -7.17
N ARG A 58 9.32 16.33 -6.61
CA ARG A 58 8.73 15.04 -7.02
C ARG A 58 8.25 15.08 -8.46
N LEU A 59 7.57 16.15 -8.87
CA LEU A 59 7.13 16.33 -10.25
C LEU A 59 8.31 16.41 -11.20
N GLN A 60 9.38 17.13 -10.85
CA GLN A 60 10.59 17.21 -11.65
C GLN A 60 11.25 15.84 -11.82
N ARG A 61 11.42 15.07 -10.73
CA ARG A 61 11.95 13.70 -10.83
C ARG A 61 11.08 12.84 -11.74
N LYS A 62 9.75 12.91 -11.60
CA LYS A 62 8.82 12.15 -12.43
C LYS A 62 8.88 12.54 -13.91
N VAL A 63 9.00 13.83 -14.21
CA VAL A 63 9.16 14.34 -15.58
C VAL A 63 10.45 13.80 -16.17
N ASN A 64 11.58 13.91 -15.46
CA ASN A 64 12.87 13.37 -15.91
C ASN A 64 12.78 11.85 -16.20
N ASP A 65 12.11 11.10 -15.31
CA ASP A 65 11.87 9.67 -15.47
C ASP A 65 11.04 9.34 -16.72
N LEU A 66 9.97 10.10 -16.96
CA LEU A 66 9.10 9.93 -18.11
C LEU A 66 9.79 10.34 -19.41
N GLU A 67 10.57 11.41 -19.40
CA GLU A 67 11.40 11.83 -20.52
C GLU A 67 12.45 10.77 -20.87
N SER A 68 13.11 10.18 -19.88
CA SER A 68 14.06 9.08 -20.06
C SER A 68 13.38 7.85 -20.68
N LYS A 69 12.22 7.45 -20.15
CA LYS A 69 11.41 6.34 -20.72
C LYS A 69 10.96 6.63 -22.14
N LEU A 70 10.53 7.86 -22.42
CA LEU A 70 10.12 8.29 -23.76
C LEU A 70 11.30 8.23 -24.74
N GLN A 71 12.48 8.68 -24.33
CA GLN A 71 13.70 8.59 -25.14
C GLN A 71 14.09 7.12 -25.40
N GLU A 72 13.97 6.24 -24.40
CA GLU A 72 14.25 4.81 -24.53
C GLU A 72 13.28 4.17 -25.54
N SER A 73 11.97 4.36 -25.38
CA SER A 73 10.97 3.86 -26.33
C SER A 73 11.17 4.42 -27.74
N GLN A 74 11.57 5.70 -27.88
CA GLN A 74 11.88 6.27 -29.19
C GLN A 74 13.11 5.61 -29.84
N ARG A 75 14.14 5.29 -29.05
CA ARG A 75 15.31 4.53 -29.53
C ARG A 75 14.92 3.11 -29.96
N GLU A 76 14.07 2.43 -29.20
CA GLU A 76 13.57 1.10 -29.57
C GLU A 76 12.79 1.13 -30.88
N ILE A 77 11.92 2.13 -31.08
CA ILE A 77 11.19 2.34 -32.33
C ILE A 77 12.16 2.60 -33.49
N ASN A 78 13.17 3.45 -33.29
CA ASN A 78 14.11 3.82 -34.34
C ASN A 78 15.07 2.69 -34.72
N HIS A 79 15.51 1.88 -33.75
CA HIS A 79 16.47 0.80 -33.96
C HIS A 79 15.82 -0.56 -34.22
N GLY A 80 14.50 -0.68 -34.07
CA GLY A 80 13.75 -1.91 -34.34
C GLY A 80 14.08 -3.08 -33.41
N ALA A 81 14.81 -2.83 -32.31
CA ALA A 81 15.21 -3.85 -31.36
C ALA A 81 15.21 -3.27 -29.93
N PRO A 82 14.66 -4.00 -28.94
CA PRO A 82 14.75 -3.59 -27.54
C PRO A 82 16.23 -3.61 -27.11
N THR A 83 16.68 -2.51 -26.50
CA THR A 83 18.04 -2.43 -25.94
C THR A 83 18.17 -3.46 -24.82
N ARG A 84 19.03 -4.47 -25.00
CA ARG A 84 19.20 -5.64 -24.10
C ARG A 84 19.64 -5.30 -22.65
N ASP A 85 19.87 -4.04 -22.33
CA ASP A 85 20.65 -3.65 -21.15
C ASP A 85 19.86 -3.61 -19.83
N LYS A 86 18.54 -3.69 -19.87
CA LYS A 86 17.74 -3.99 -18.67
C LYS A 86 17.05 -5.32 -18.89
N ARG A 87 17.27 -6.29 -18.00
CA ARG A 87 16.45 -7.51 -17.95
C ARG A 87 14.99 -7.10 -18.07
N GLN A 88 14.27 -7.80 -18.94
CA GLN A 88 12.87 -7.50 -19.22
C GLN A 88 12.12 -7.45 -17.88
N ALA A 89 11.20 -6.50 -17.75
CA ALA A 89 10.43 -6.28 -16.53
C ALA A 89 9.70 -7.54 -16.01
N ALA A 90 9.57 -8.58 -16.85
CA ALA A 90 9.02 -9.88 -16.48
C ALA A 90 9.90 -10.70 -15.51
N ASP A 91 11.20 -10.40 -15.42
CA ASP A 91 12.18 -11.16 -14.64
C ASP A 91 12.66 -10.44 -13.36
N TRP A 92 11.96 -9.39 -12.94
CA TRP A 92 12.31 -8.64 -11.73
C TRP A 92 12.08 -9.48 -10.47
N ILE A 93 13.18 -9.83 -9.80
CA ILE A 93 13.19 -10.57 -8.54
C ILE A 93 14.04 -9.79 -7.53
N PRO A 94 13.59 -9.62 -6.26
CA PRO A 94 14.37 -8.92 -5.25
C PRO A 94 15.71 -9.62 -5.01
N ARG A 95 16.79 -8.83 -4.89
CA ARG A 95 18.13 -9.34 -4.62
C ARG A 95 18.73 -8.70 -3.36
N PRO A 96 19.45 -9.47 -2.53
CA PRO A 96 20.27 -8.91 -1.45
C PRO A 96 21.52 -8.20 -2.01
N PRO A 97 22.11 -7.27 -1.24
CA PRO A 97 21.59 -6.72 0.03
C PRO A 97 20.38 -5.81 -0.20
N GLU A 98 19.66 -5.47 0.88
CA GLU A 98 18.67 -4.40 0.81
C GLU A 98 19.30 -3.07 0.33
N THR A 99 18.54 -2.30 -0.45
CA THR A 99 18.97 -0.97 -0.90
C THR A 99 18.87 0.06 0.22
N GLN A 100 17.81 -0.03 1.03
CA GLN A 100 17.57 0.85 2.16
C GLN A 100 17.04 0.05 3.34
N LYS A 101 17.50 0.42 4.55
CA LYS A 101 16.95 -0.04 5.82
C LYS A 101 16.38 1.16 6.56
N LEU A 102 15.05 1.26 6.58
CA LEU A 102 14.31 2.38 7.16
C LEU A 102 14.00 2.07 8.62
N THR A 103 14.61 2.82 9.53
CA THR A 103 14.40 2.71 10.98
C THR A 103 13.76 3.98 11.52
N GLY A 104 12.82 3.84 12.45
CA GLY A 104 12.17 5.00 13.07
C GLY A 104 10.85 4.69 13.76
N HIS A 105 10.23 3.54 13.48
CA HIS A 105 9.16 3.00 14.31
C HIS A 105 9.72 2.48 15.64
N ARG A 106 8.89 2.51 16.68
CA ARG A 106 9.27 2.10 18.05
C ARG A 106 8.74 0.73 18.45
N LEU A 107 7.85 0.17 17.64
CA LEU A 107 7.19 -1.11 17.83
C LEU A 107 7.07 -1.81 16.46
N PRO A 108 6.65 -3.08 16.41
CA PRO A 108 6.51 -3.85 15.18
C PRO A 108 5.78 -3.10 14.07
N ILE A 109 6.25 -3.28 12.83
CA ILE A 109 5.55 -2.79 11.64
C ILE A 109 4.47 -3.79 11.29
N THR A 110 3.28 -3.31 10.98
CA THR A 110 2.09 -4.12 10.70
C THR A 110 1.78 -4.16 9.21
N ARG A 111 1.95 -3.03 8.51
CA ARG A 111 1.73 -2.94 7.06
C ARG A 111 2.68 -1.95 6.40
N VAL A 112 3.04 -2.28 5.16
CA VAL A 112 3.74 -1.38 4.23
C VAL A 112 2.99 -1.33 2.90
N ILE A 113 2.99 -0.16 2.26
CA ILE A 113 2.39 0.06 0.94
C ILE A 113 3.21 1.07 0.14
N PHE A 114 3.19 0.92 -1.18
CA PHE A 114 3.71 1.94 -2.10
C PHE A 114 2.62 2.92 -2.48
N HIS A 115 3.02 4.17 -2.69
CA HIS A 115 2.18 5.14 -3.38
C HIS A 115 2.15 4.82 -4.89
N PRO A 116 0.99 4.92 -5.57
CA PRO A 116 0.86 4.44 -6.96
C PRO A 116 1.64 5.26 -8.00
N LEU A 117 2.02 6.51 -7.72
CA LEU A 117 2.60 7.43 -8.71
C LEU A 117 4.00 7.96 -8.37
N TRP A 118 4.14 8.47 -7.15
CA TRP A 118 5.36 9.03 -6.56
C TRP A 118 6.27 7.98 -5.91
N THR A 119 7.53 8.33 -5.72
CA THR A 119 8.59 7.52 -5.09
C THR A 119 8.45 7.46 -3.55
N ILE A 120 7.23 7.22 -3.08
CA ILE A 120 6.87 7.26 -1.66
C ILE A 120 6.34 5.90 -1.23
N MET A 121 6.69 5.50 -0.02
CA MET A 121 6.02 4.39 0.68
C MET A 121 5.45 4.87 2.01
N ALA A 122 4.41 4.20 2.46
CA ALA A 122 3.88 4.37 3.81
C ALA A 122 4.07 3.07 4.60
N SER A 123 4.42 3.20 5.88
CA SER A 123 4.47 2.11 6.84
C SER A 123 3.62 2.44 8.06
N CYS A 124 2.91 1.47 8.60
CA CYS A 124 2.22 1.61 9.87
C CYS A 124 2.71 0.58 10.89
N SER A 125 2.50 0.88 12.16
CA SER A 125 3.10 0.14 13.26
C SER A 125 2.18 0.07 14.48
N GLU A 126 2.49 -0.88 15.36
CA GLU A 126 1.94 -0.97 16.70
C GLU A 126 2.25 0.25 17.58
N ASP A 127 3.18 1.13 17.18
CA ASP A 127 3.49 2.40 17.88
C ASP A 127 2.45 3.51 17.70
N ALA A 128 1.27 3.15 17.16
CA ALA A 128 0.16 4.06 16.85
C ALA A 128 0.48 5.14 15.80
N THR A 129 1.57 4.99 15.03
CA THR A 129 1.98 5.95 14.01
C THR A 129 1.97 5.35 12.60
N ILE A 130 1.81 6.24 11.62
CA ILE A 130 2.04 5.94 10.21
C ILE A 130 3.20 6.83 9.77
N LYS A 131 4.19 6.25 9.10
CA LYS A 131 5.35 6.98 8.59
C LYS A 131 5.36 6.95 7.08
N VAL A 132 5.72 8.07 6.49
CA VAL A 132 5.82 8.29 5.05
C VAL A 132 7.29 8.49 4.72
N TRP A 133 7.80 7.69 3.80
CA TRP A 133 9.21 7.62 3.46
C TRP A 133 9.39 7.81 1.96
N ASP A 134 10.45 8.51 1.57
CA ASP A 134 10.99 8.40 0.22
C ASP A 134 11.84 7.11 0.17
N TYR A 135 11.36 6.09 -0.53
CA TYR A 135 12.02 4.78 -0.53
C TYR A 135 13.31 4.75 -1.35
N GLU A 136 13.58 5.75 -2.19
CA GLU A 136 14.84 5.84 -2.96
C GLU A 136 15.94 6.46 -2.12
N THR A 137 15.62 7.56 -1.42
CA THR A 137 16.59 8.29 -0.58
C THR A 137 16.67 7.75 0.85
N GLY A 138 15.69 6.96 1.27
CA GLY A 138 15.56 6.45 2.63
C GLY A 138 15.15 7.49 3.67
N GLN A 139 14.75 8.69 3.24
CA GLN A 139 14.42 9.79 4.14
C GLN A 139 12.98 9.67 4.66
N LEU A 140 12.81 9.92 5.96
CA LEU A 140 11.50 10.08 6.58
C LEU A 140 10.93 11.45 6.21
N GLU A 141 9.82 11.48 5.48
CA GLU A 141 9.17 12.73 5.09
C GLU A 141 8.20 13.22 6.17
N ARG A 142 7.33 12.33 6.65
CA ARG A 142 6.27 12.67 7.60
C ARG A 142 5.96 11.52 8.55
N THR A 143 5.51 11.88 9.75
CA THR A 143 4.91 10.94 10.71
C THR A 143 3.49 11.41 11.01
N LEU A 144 2.50 10.61 10.63
CA LEU A 144 1.10 10.83 10.92
C LEU A 144 0.79 10.31 12.32
N LYS A 145 0.23 11.18 13.15
CA LYS A 145 -0.19 10.86 14.52
C LYS A 145 -1.67 11.19 14.64
N GLY A 146 -2.43 10.30 15.26
CA GLY A 146 -3.84 10.54 15.52
C GLY A 146 -4.60 9.32 16.01
N HIS A 147 -4.11 8.11 15.72
CA HIS A 147 -4.55 6.90 16.40
C HIS A 147 -4.00 6.85 17.83
N THR A 148 -4.75 6.23 18.73
CA THR A 148 -4.38 6.09 20.14
C THR A 148 -3.82 4.71 20.50
N ASP A 149 -3.88 3.77 19.56
CA ASP A 149 -3.40 2.39 19.71
C ASP A 149 -2.83 1.89 18.36
N ALA A 150 -2.30 0.67 18.33
CA ALA A 150 -1.67 0.03 17.18
C ALA A 150 -2.44 0.25 15.87
N VAL A 151 -1.74 0.69 14.83
CA VAL A 151 -2.31 0.79 13.48
C VAL A 151 -2.06 -0.54 12.78
N ASN A 152 -3.11 -1.22 12.34
CA ASN A 152 -3.02 -2.61 11.87
C ASN A 152 -2.87 -2.72 10.35
N ASP A 153 -3.51 -1.81 9.59
CA ASP A 153 -3.46 -1.81 8.12
C ASP A 153 -3.64 -0.40 7.57
N ILE A 154 -3.16 -0.21 6.35
CA ILE A 154 -3.26 1.04 5.60
C ILE A 154 -3.53 0.73 4.13
N ALA A 155 -4.32 1.58 3.49
CA ALA A 155 -4.55 1.56 2.05
C ALA A 155 -4.50 2.96 1.46
N ILE A 156 -4.10 3.06 0.19
CA ILE A 156 -4.10 4.31 -0.59
C ILE A 156 -5.11 4.16 -1.72
N ASP A 157 -5.86 5.22 -1.99
CA ASP A 157 -6.79 5.28 -3.10
C ASP A 157 -6.05 5.21 -4.46
N ALA A 158 -6.73 4.76 -5.52
CA ALA A 158 -6.16 4.64 -6.87
C ALA A 158 -5.61 5.96 -7.41
N ALA A 159 -6.20 7.10 -7.01
CA ALA A 159 -5.71 8.42 -7.36
C ALA A 159 -4.46 8.86 -6.58
N GLY A 160 -4.08 8.14 -5.51
CA GLY A 160 -2.96 8.49 -4.63
C GLY A 160 -3.22 9.67 -3.68
N LYS A 161 -4.45 10.20 -3.64
CA LYS A 161 -4.76 11.42 -2.89
C LYS A 161 -5.18 11.19 -1.45
N GLN A 162 -5.73 10.02 -1.15
CA GLN A 162 -6.24 9.71 0.18
C GLN A 162 -5.58 8.44 0.69
N LEU A 163 -5.28 8.44 1.99
CA LEU A 163 -4.85 7.27 2.72
C LEU A 163 -5.89 6.95 3.77
N VAL A 164 -6.23 5.68 3.93
CA VAL A 164 -7.06 5.21 5.02
C VAL A 164 -6.25 4.29 5.91
N SER A 165 -6.44 4.42 7.22
CA SER A 165 -5.78 3.58 8.23
C SER A 165 -6.80 3.03 9.21
N CYS A 166 -6.52 1.84 9.72
CA CYS A 166 -7.34 1.23 10.77
C CYS A 166 -6.50 0.83 11.97
N SER A 167 -7.10 0.85 13.16
CA SER A 167 -6.39 0.66 14.42
C SER A 167 -7.13 -0.23 15.41
N SER A 168 -6.39 -0.69 16.41
CA SER A 168 -6.90 -1.30 17.63
C SER A 168 -7.74 -0.35 18.49
N ASP A 169 -7.69 0.96 18.25
CA ASP A 169 -8.51 1.98 18.91
C ASP A 169 -9.99 2.02 18.44
N LEU A 170 -10.44 0.99 17.70
CA LEU A 170 -11.79 0.86 17.13
C LEU A 170 -12.13 1.87 16.02
N SER A 171 -11.17 2.71 15.61
CA SER A 171 -11.39 3.75 14.63
C SER A 171 -10.69 3.46 13.30
N ILE A 172 -11.30 3.98 12.25
CA ILE A 172 -10.71 4.07 10.91
C ILE A 172 -10.52 5.55 10.63
N LYS A 173 -9.36 5.96 10.17
CA LYS A 173 -9.06 7.37 9.86
C LYS A 173 -8.78 7.54 8.39
N LEU A 174 -9.34 8.60 7.83
CA LEU A 174 -9.08 9.05 6.47
C LEU A 174 -8.13 10.25 6.54
N TRP A 175 -7.07 10.21 5.75
CA TRP A 175 -6.00 11.20 5.71
C TRP A 175 -5.88 11.79 4.31
N ASP A 176 -5.60 13.09 4.23
CA ASP A 176 -5.15 13.70 2.96
C ASP A 176 -3.71 13.25 2.69
N PHE A 177 -3.50 12.39 1.71
CA PHE A 177 -2.17 11.89 1.34
C PHE A 177 -1.49 12.72 0.26
N GLY A 178 -2.09 13.83 -0.17
CA GLY A 178 -1.56 14.69 -1.23
C GLY A 178 -0.68 15.83 -0.73
N GLN A 179 -1.18 16.64 0.21
CA GLN A 179 -0.53 17.91 0.57
C GLN A 179 -0.36 18.11 2.06
N THR A 180 -1.44 17.96 2.85
CA THR A 180 -1.41 18.38 4.25
C THR A 180 -1.08 17.26 5.22
N TYR A 181 -1.37 16.00 4.85
CA TYR A 181 -1.23 14.84 5.73
C TYR A 181 -2.14 14.89 6.97
N ASP A 182 -3.19 15.72 6.92
CA ASP A 182 -4.13 15.87 8.02
C ASP A 182 -5.18 14.76 8.03
N CYS A 183 -5.66 14.43 9.22
CA CYS A 183 -6.80 13.54 9.41
C CYS A 183 -8.08 14.26 8.98
N LEU A 184 -8.65 13.87 7.84
CA LEU A 184 -9.90 14.41 7.30
C LEU A 184 -11.11 13.94 8.10
N LYS A 185 -11.16 12.64 8.42
CA LYS A 185 -12.32 12.01 9.09
C LYS A 185 -11.89 10.87 9.99
N SER A 186 -12.69 10.61 11.02
CA SER A 186 -12.57 9.44 11.89
C SER A 186 -13.90 8.68 11.88
N LEU A 187 -13.89 7.50 11.30
CA LEU A 187 -15.05 6.60 11.21
C LEU A 187 -15.02 5.68 12.43
N LYS A 188 -16.17 5.57 13.12
CA LYS A 188 -16.35 4.74 14.31
C LYS A 188 -17.61 3.89 14.14
N GLY A 189 -17.57 2.67 14.66
CA GLY A 189 -18.74 1.77 14.65
C GLY A 189 -18.42 0.28 14.63
N HIS A 190 -17.15 -0.12 14.57
CA HIS A 190 -16.73 -1.47 14.94
C HIS A 190 -16.73 -1.64 16.46
N GLU A 191 -16.99 -2.87 16.92
CA GLU A 191 -17.08 -3.20 18.36
C GLU A 191 -15.77 -3.78 18.90
N HIS A 192 -14.81 -4.08 18.02
CA HIS A 192 -13.47 -4.54 18.39
C HIS A 192 -12.42 -4.02 17.38
N THR A 193 -11.14 -4.20 17.71
CA THR A 193 -9.94 -3.99 16.88
C THR A 193 -10.20 -4.14 15.37
N VAL A 194 -9.90 -3.08 14.61
CA VAL A 194 -10.01 -3.10 13.15
C VAL A 194 -8.67 -3.55 12.56
N SER A 195 -8.69 -4.68 11.87
CA SER A 195 -7.49 -5.41 11.43
C SER A 195 -7.06 -5.08 10.02
N SER A 196 -8.01 -4.81 9.11
CA SER A 196 -7.69 -4.53 7.71
C SER A 196 -8.62 -3.50 7.10
N VAL A 197 -8.11 -2.75 6.13
CA VAL A 197 -8.84 -1.69 5.44
C VAL A 197 -8.46 -1.65 3.95
N THR A 198 -9.41 -1.33 3.08
CA THR A 198 -9.15 -1.20 1.64
C THR A 198 -10.15 -0.26 0.97
N PHE A 199 -9.70 0.44 -0.08
CA PHE A 199 -10.56 1.30 -0.90
C PHE A 199 -11.25 0.49 -1.99
N LEU A 200 -12.52 0.78 -2.27
CA LEU A 200 -13.16 0.30 -3.49
C LEU A 200 -12.52 0.97 -4.71
N PRO A 201 -12.47 0.30 -5.88
CA PRO A 201 -11.89 0.86 -7.11
C PRO A 201 -12.54 2.16 -7.58
N THR A 202 -13.81 2.40 -7.22
CA THR A 202 -14.48 3.67 -7.55
C THR A 202 -13.99 4.85 -6.71
N GLY A 203 -13.33 4.59 -5.58
CA GLY A 203 -12.85 5.62 -4.65
C GLY A 203 -13.94 6.21 -3.75
N ASP A 204 -15.19 5.71 -3.80
CA ASP A 204 -16.32 6.27 -3.03
C ASP A 204 -16.51 5.59 -1.66
N PHE A 205 -16.03 4.36 -1.53
CA PHE A 205 -16.23 3.54 -0.35
C PHE A 205 -14.93 2.92 0.17
N VAL A 206 -14.93 2.65 1.48
CA VAL A 206 -13.90 1.87 2.18
C VAL A 206 -14.53 0.61 2.75
N LEU A 207 -13.83 -0.51 2.65
CA LEU A 207 -14.12 -1.71 3.43
C LEU A 207 -13.18 -1.81 4.63
N SER A 208 -13.69 -2.32 5.74
CA SER A 208 -12.91 -2.66 6.92
C SER A 208 -13.29 -4.00 7.50
N ALA A 209 -12.30 -4.73 8.02
CA ALA A 209 -12.44 -5.97 8.75
C ALA A 209 -12.10 -5.75 10.22
N SER A 210 -12.79 -6.47 11.11
CA SER A 210 -12.57 -6.37 12.54
C SER A 210 -12.58 -7.73 13.24
N ARG A 211 -12.04 -7.72 14.45
CA ARG A 211 -12.16 -8.78 15.45
C ARG A 211 -13.58 -8.95 15.98
N ASP A 212 -14.51 -8.06 15.65
CA ASP A 212 -15.96 -8.25 15.91
C ASP A 212 -16.65 -9.23 14.93
N HIS A 213 -15.86 -9.91 14.09
CA HIS A 213 -16.29 -10.89 13.08
C HIS A 213 -17.07 -10.27 11.91
N THR A 214 -17.13 -8.95 11.83
CA THR A 214 -17.85 -8.24 10.78
C THR A 214 -16.91 -7.55 9.81
N ILE A 215 -17.44 -7.35 8.60
CA ILE A 215 -16.84 -6.49 7.58
C ILE A 215 -17.80 -5.34 7.34
N LYS A 216 -17.32 -4.10 7.38
CA LYS A 216 -18.17 -2.91 7.18
C LYS A 216 -17.77 -2.17 5.91
N GLN A 217 -18.79 -1.65 5.22
CA GLN A 217 -18.63 -0.73 4.10
C GLN A 217 -18.98 0.68 4.55
N TRP A 218 -18.06 1.60 4.34
CA TRP A 218 -18.16 3.00 4.74
C TRP A 218 -18.20 3.87 3.50
N ASP A 219 -19.10 4.84 3.49
CA ASP A 219 -19.12 5.90 2.49
C ASP A 219 -18.14 6.99 2.90
N ILE A 220 -17.19 7.32 2.03
CA ILE A 220 -16.15 8.32 2.28
C ILE A 220 -16.75 9.72 2.38
N SER A 221 -17.80 10.01 1.59
CA SER A 221 -18.41 11.33 1.50
C SER A 221 -19.21 11.69 2.75
N THR A 222 -19.95 10.73 3.32
CA THR A 222 -20.76 10.94 4.53
C THR A 222 -20.06 10.49 5.80
N GLY A 223 -19.15 9.53 5.73
CA GLY A 223 -18.48 8.93 6.88
C GLY A 223 -19.32 7.88 7.63
N TYR A 224 -20.47 7.48 7.09
CA TYR A 224 -21.35 6.50 7.71
C TYR A 224 -21.10 5.08 7.21
N CYS A 225 -21.34 4.10 8.08
CA CYS A 225 -21.39 2.69 7.71
C CYS A 225 -22.68 2.44 6.90
N VAL A 226 -22.52 2.13 5.62
CA VAL A 226 -23.63 1.86 4.69
C VAL A 226 -24.08 0.40 4.76
N TYR A 227 -23.17 -0.51 5.05
CA TYR A 227 -23.48 -1.93 5.13
C TYR A 227 -22.54 -2.69 6.07
N THR A 228 -23.05 -3.77 6.69
CA THR A 228 -22.26 -4.68 7.52
C THR A 228 -22.47 -6.11 7.02
N PHE A 229 -21.41 -6.71 6.48
CA PHE A 229 -21.38 -8.11 6.08
C PHE A 229 -21.08 -8.99 7.30
N ARG A 230 -21.88 -10.04 7.46
CA ARG A 230 -21.77 -11.04 8.53
C ARG A 230 -21.68 -12.43 7.91
N GLY A 231 -20.85 -13.29 8.48
CA GLY A 231 -20.71 -14.68 8.03
C GLY A 231 -19.46 -15.38 8.53
N HIS A 232 -18.42 -14.64 8.91
CA HIS A 232 -17.29 -15.19 9.65
C HIS A 232 -17.68 -15.49 11.10
N ASN A 233 -17.06 -16.53 11.67
CA ASN A 233 -17.32 -16.98 13.04
C ASN A 233 -16.23 -16.54 14.04
N ASP A 234 -15.15 -15.95 13.53
CA ASP A 234 -14.01 -15.46 14.31
C ASP A 234 -13.43 -14.20 13.65
N TRP A 235 -12.32 -13.70 14.16
CA TRP A 235 -11.63 -12.50 13.72
C TRP A 235 -11.27 -12.53 12.24
N VAL A 236 -11.83 -11.59 11.49
CA VAL A 236 -11.45 -11.32 10.09
C VAL A 236 -10.10 -10.60 10.05
N ARG A 237 -9.05 -11.24 9.55
CA ARG A 237 -7.67 -10.71 9.56
C ARG A 237 -7.38 -9.77 8.42
N MET A 238 -7.83 -10.08 7.20
CA MET A 238 -7.49 -9.29 6.02
C MET A 238 -8.61 -9.28 4.98
N ILE A 239 -8.75 -8.16 4.26
CA ILE A 239 -9.67 -8.03 3.12
C ILE A 239 -8.90 -7.56 1.88
N ARG A 240 -9.18 -8.14 0.72
CA ARG A 240 -8.75 -7.61 -0.58
C ARG A 240 -9.87 -7.64 -1.60
N ILE A 241 -9.90 -6.62 -2.45
CA ILE A 241 -10.89 -6.50 -3.53
C ILE A 241 -10.32 -7.09 -4.82
N SER A 242 -11.17 -7.72 -5.62
CA SER A 242 -10.78 -8.26 -6.92
C SER A 242 -10.45 -7.13 -7.91
N ASN A 243 -9.67 -7.44 -8.94
CA ASN A 243 -9.21 -6.45 -9.92
C ASN A 243 -10.34 -5.74 -10.69
N ASP A 244 -11.45 -6.43 -10.90
CA ASP A 244 -12.65 -5.89 -11.54
C ASP A 244 -13.57 -5.14 -10.58
N GLY A 245 -13.30 -5.20 -9.27
CA GLY A 245 -14.08 -4.53 -8.22
C GLY A 245 -15.44 -5.16 -7.94
N THR A 246 -15.78 -6.31 -8.53
CA THR A 246 -17.11 -6.93 -8.34
C THR A 246 -17.19 -7.83 -7.11
N LEU A 247 -16.04 -8.36 -6.69
CA LEU A 247 -15.89 -9.26 -5.56
C LEU A 247 -14.88 -8.72 -4.55
N PHE A 248 -14.95 -9.23 -3.33
CA PHE A 248 -13.86 -9.11 -2.37
C PHE A 248 -13.70 -10.41 -1.60
N ALA A 249 -12.48 -10.66 -1.13
CA ALA A 249 -12.14 -11.82 -0.33
C ALA A 249 -11.74 -11.39 1.08
N SER A 250 -12.07 -12.23 2.06
CA SER A 250 -11.68 -12.04 3.45
C SER A 250 -11.03 -13.29 4.02
N ALA A 251 -9.92 -13.10 4.72
CA ALA A 251 -9.22 -14.11 5.51
C ALA A 251 -9.65 -14.03 6.97
N SER A 252 -9.83 -15.16 7.64
CA SER A 252 -10.29 -15.20 9.04
C SER A 252 -9.56 -16.25 9.88
N LEU A 253 -9.58 -16.05 11.19
CA LEU A 253 -9.09 -17.02 12.18
C LEU A 253 -9.98 -18.27 12.25
N ASP A 254 -11.20 -18.23 11.70
CA ASP A 254 -12.09 -19.39 11.58
C ASP A 254 -11.63 -20.43 10.52
N GLN A 255 -10.39 -20.28 10.03
CA GLN A 255 -9.74 -21.15 9.04
C GLN A 255 -10.35 -21.08 7.63
N THR A 256 -11.26 -20.13 7.40
CA THR A 256 -11.93 -19.98 6.10
C THR A 256 -11.47 -18.73 5.36
N VAL A 257 -11.56 -18.81 4.04
CA VAL A 257 -11.54 -17.64 3.16
C VAL A 257 -12.92 -17.48 2.56
N THR A 258 -13.56 -16.33 2.78
CA THR A 258 -14.88 -16.06 2.21
C THR A 258 -14.76 -15.06 1.07
N VAL A 259 -15.39 -15.38 -0.06
CA VAL A 259 -15.54 -14.47 -1.20
C VAL A 259 -16.96 -13.92 -1.21
N TRP A 260 -17.06 -12.61 -1.30
CA TRP A 260 -18.29 -11.84 -1.21
C TRP A 260 -18.56 -11.13 -2.53
N SER A 261 -19.83 -10.96 -2.87
CA SER A 261 -20.25 -10.12 -3.99
C SER A 261 -20.82 -8.81 -3.50
N PHE A 262 -20.35 -7.70 -4.06
CA PHE A 262 -20.94 -6.38 -3.78
C PHE A 262 -22.36 -6.26 -4.31
N ALA A 263 -22.67 -6.92 -5.43
CA ALA A 263 -23.98 -6.86 -6.06
C ALA A 263 -25.07 -7.55 -5.23
N THR A 264 -24.79 -8.78 -4.76
CA THR A 264 -25.76 -9.54 -3.94
C THR A 264 -25.65 -9.24 -2.45
N LYS A 265 -24.56 -8.57 -2.03
CA LYS A 265 -24.20 -8.31 -0.63
C LYS A 265 -24.13 -9.57 0.24
N SER A 266 -23.82 -10.70 -0.37
CA SER A 266 -23.79 -12.01 0.29
C SER A 266 -22.47 -12.74 0.02
N ALA A 267 -22.15 -13.71 0.87
CA ALA A 267 -21.06 -14.64 0.60
C ALA A 267 -21.40 -15.44 -0.66
N LYS A 268 -20.58 -15.30 -1.70
CA LYS A 268 -20.65 -16.11 -2.93
C LYS A 268 -20.09 -17.50 -2.67
N LEU A 269 -19.00 -17.58 -1.91
CA LEU A 269 -18.25 -18.81 -1.68
C LEU A 269 -17.53 -18.78 -0.34
N VAL A 270 -17.48 -19.93 0.35
CA VAL A 270 -16.70 -20.13 1.58
C VAL A 270 -15.72 -21.26 1.32
N LEU A 271 -14.43 -20.92 1.26
CA LEU A 271 -13.33 -21.83 0.97
C LEU A 271 -12.80 -22.43 2.29
N ARG A 272 -12.83 -23.76 2.40
CA ARG A 272 -12.45 -24.51 3.60
C ARG A 272 -11.47 -25.62 3.25
N ASP A 273 -10.19 -25.31 3.37
CA ASP A 273 -9.10 -26.29 3.15
C ASP A 273 -7.86 -26.01 4.00
N HIS A 274 -7.74 -24.82 4.60
CA HIS A 274 -6.67 -24.52 5.54
C HIS A 274 -6.91 -25.23 6.88
N GLU A 275 -5.83 -25.71 7.49
CA GLU A 275 -5.86 -26.44 8.77
C GLU A 275 -5.69 -25.51 9.98
N HIS A 276 -5.46 -24.23 9.72
CA HIS A 276 -5.28 -23.20 10.73
C HIS A 276 -5.76 -21.84 10.21
N ALA A 277 -5.83 -20.86 11.11
CA ALA A 277 -6.13 -19.46 10.83
C ALA A 277 -5.46 -18.91 9.56
N VAL A 278 -6.26 -18.26 8.72
CA VAL A 278 -5.79 -17.58 7.51
C VAL A 278 -5.46 -16.14 7.85
N GLU A 279 -4.22 -15.73 7.56
CA GLU A 279 -3.70 -14.42 7.93
C GLU A 279 -3.78 -13.41 6.79
N CYS A 280 -3.61 -13.86 5.55
CA CYS A 280 -3.58 -13.00 4.38
C CYS A 280 -4.24 -13.64 3.16
N VAL A 281 -4.75 -12.80 2.27
CA VAL A 281 -5.38 -13.14 0.99
C VAL A 281 -4.96 -12.12 -0.06
N GLU A 282 -4.63 -12.54 -1.28
CA GLU A 282 -4.25 -11.62 -2.36
C GLU A 282 -4.82 -12.13 -3.68
N TRP A 283 -5.45 -11.24 -4.44
CA TRP A 283 -5.99 -11.56 -5.76
C TRP A 283 -4.85 -11.63 -6.78
N ALA A 284 -4.84 -12.69 -7.59
CA ALA A 284 -3.89 -12.78 -8.68
C ALA A 284 -4.29 -11.76 -9.77
N PRO A 285 -3.33 -10.98 -10.30
CA PRO A 285 -3.62 -10.12 -11.43
C PRO A 285 -3.90 -10.96 -12.68
N ASP A 286 -4.64 -10.42 -13.66
CA ASP A 286 -4.96 -11.15 -14.89
C ASP A 286 -3.70 -11.63 -15.63
N THR A 287 -2.61 -10.87 -15.53
CA THR A 287 -1.30 -11.26 -16.08
C THR A 287 -0.73 -12.55 -15.47
N ALA A 288 -1.16 -12.92 -14.27
CA ALA A 288 -0.74 -14.15 -13.60
C ALA A 288 -1.58 -15.36 -14.02
N TYR A 289 -2.75 -15.17 -14.62
CA TYR A 289 -3.72 -16.23 -14.90
C TYR A 289 -3.10 -17.41 -15.64
N THR A 290 -2.39 -17.15 -16.74
CA THR A 290 -1.74 -18.19 -17.54
C THR A 290 -0.58 -18.86 -16.81
N ASN A 291 0.15 -18.12 -15.96
CA ASN A 291 1.22 -18.74 -15.16
C ASN A 291 0.65 -19.62 -14.05
N VAL A 292 -0.56 -19.36 -13.57
CA VAL A 292 -1.20 -20.19 -12.53
C VAL A 292 -1.91 -21.40 -13.13
N THR A 293 -2.63 -21.22 -14.24
CA THR A 293 -3.53 -22.25 -14.82
C THR A 293 -2.92 -23.00 -16.01
N GLY A 294 -1.88 -22.44 -16.64
CA GLY A 294 -1.38 -22.92 -17.94
C GLY A 294 -2.32 -22.63 -19.11
N GLN A 295 -3.44 -21.95 -18.89
CA GLN A 295 -4.48 -21.68 -19.89
C GLN A 295 -4.53 -20.18 -20.22
N GLN A 296 -5.01 -19.86 -21.42
CA GLN A 296 -5.36 -18.47 -21.72
C GLN A 296 -6.66 -18.09 -21.00
N PRO A 297 -6.80 -16.84 -20.56
CA PRO A 297 -8.03 -16.37 -19.94
C PRO A 297 -9.19 -16.44 -20.95
N GLU A 298 -10.21 -17.24 -20.65
CA GLU A 298 -11.45 -17.30 -21.43
C GLU A 298 -12.54 -16.43 -20.77
N GLY A 299 -12.95 -15.37 -21.46
CA GLY A 299 -13.98 -14.45 -20.99
C GLY A 299 -13.56 -13.62 -19.76
N ASN A 300 -14.54 -13.22 -18.94
CA ASN A 300 -14.34 -12.27 -17.84
C ASN A 300 -14.01 -12.93 -16.48
N SER A 301 -14.04 -14.26 -16.36
CA SER A 301 -14.04 -14.92 -15.05
C SER A 301 -12.69 -15.57 -14.73
N THR A 302 -11.63 -14.77 -14.69
CA THR A 302 -10.22 -15.16 -14.44
C THR A 302 -9.84 -15.15 -12.97
N HIS A 303 -10.83 -15.06 -12.08
CA HIS A 303 -10.63 -14.80 -10.66
C HIS A 303 -9.90 -15.94 -9.95
N ILE A 304 -8.63 -15.69 -9.68
CA ILE A 304 -7.78 -16.57 -8.87
C ILE A 304 -7.42 -15.81 -7.60
N LEU A 305 -7.58 -16.49 -6.47
CA LEU A 305 -7.22 -15.96 -5.16
C LEU A 305 -6.08 -16.79 -4.58
N PHE A 306 -5.18 -16.13 -3.86
CA PHE A 306 -4.18 -16.80 -3.05
C PHE A 306 -4.42 -16.48 -1.58
N SER A 307 -4.20 -17.45 -0.70
CA SER A 307 -4.29 -17.26 0.75
C SER A 307 -3.05 -17.80 1.45
N GLY A 308 -2.58 -17.10 2.46
CA GLY A 308 -1.51 -17.52 3.35
C GLY A 308 -2.03 -17.75 4.76
N SER A 309 -1.62 -18.87 5.35
CA SER A 309 -2.13 -19.35 6.63
C SER A 309 -1.02 -19.64 7.64
N ARG A 310 -1.43 -19.74 8.91
CA ARG A 310 -0.59 -20.23 10.01
C ARG A 310 -0.26 -21.72 9.90
N ASP A 311 -0.93 -22.47 9.03
CA ASP A 311 -0.54 -23.84 8.70
C ASP A 311 0.76 -23.92 7.87
N ARG A 312 1.36 -22.76 7.55
CA ARG A 312 2.62 -22.57 6.79
C ARG A 312 2.45 -22.74 5.28
N SER A 313 1.21 -22.89 4.81
CA SER A 313 0.90 -23.07 3.41
C SER A 313 0.40 -21.81 2.74
N ILE A 314 0.61 -21.75 1.43
CA ILE A 314 -0.06 -20.80 0.54
C ILE A 314 -0.94 -21.62 -0.41
N LYS A 315 -2.23 -21.31 -0.50
CA LYS A 315 -3.15 -22.00 -1.40
C LYS A 315 -3.60 -21.08 -2.52
N ALA A 316 -3.64 -21.61 -3.74
CA ALA A 316 -4.22 -20.97 -4.91
C ALA A 316 -5.61 -21.53 -5.15
N TRP A 317 -6.60 -20.66 -5.35
CA TRP A 317 -8.01 -21.02 -5.43
C TRP A 317 -8.62 -20.55 -6.75
N ASN A 318 -9.42 -21.41 -7.37
CA ASN A 318 -10.27 -21.00 -8.47
C ASN A 318 -11.62 -20.54 -7.93
N ILE A 319 -11.98 -19.26 -8.10
CA ILE A 319 -13.20 -18.71 -7.51
C ILE A 319 -14.48 -19.12 -8.28
N ASN A 320 -14.35 -19.65 -9.50
CA ASN A 320 -15.51 -20.15 -10.24
C ASN A 320 -15.93 -21.54 -9.76
N THR A 321 -14.97 -22.43 -9.48
CA THR A 321 -15.26 -23.81 -9.06
C THR A 321 -15.20 -23.97 -7.54
N GLY A 322 -14.40 -23.14 -6.87
CA GLY A 322 -14.12 -23.21 -5.43
C GLY A 322 -13.06 -24.21 -5.03
N ASP A 323 -12.41 -24.83 -6.01
CA ASP A 323 -11.36 -25.81 -5.76
C ASP A 323 -10.00 -25.15 -5.49
N VAL A 324 -9.17 -25.86 -4.73
CA VAL A 324 -7.75 -25.56 -4.60
C VAL A 324 -7.05 -26.01 -5.90
N LEU A 325 -6.43 -25.08 -6.60
CA LEU A 325 -5.62 -25.36 -7.79
C LEU A 325 -4.31 -26.06 -7.41
N PHE A 326 -3.61 -25.52 -6.41
CA PHE A 326 -2.41 -26.12 -5.83
C PHE A 326 -2.10 -25.48 -4.47
N THR A 327 -1.24 -26.16 -3.70
CA THR A 327 -0.72 -25.68 -2.42
C THR A 327 0.81 -25.54 -2.52
N LEU A 328 1.33 -24.36 -2.18
CA LEU A 328 2.75 -24.09 -2.08
C LEU A 328 3.21 -24.31 -0.64
N LEU A 329 4.18 -25.21 -0.45
CA LEU A 329 4.73 -25.58 0.86
C LEU A 329 6.24 -25.34 0.84
N ALA A 330 6.69 -24.36 1.60
CA ALA A 330 8.12 -24.16 1.82
C ALA A 330 8.42 -23.31 3.06
N HIS A 331 7.52 -22.41 3.46
CA HIS A 331 7.67 -21.67 4.72
C HIS A 331 7.66 -22.59 5.93
N GLU A 332 8.44 -22.23 6.94
CA GLU A 332 8.57 -23.02 8.17
C GLU A 332 7.67 -22.50 9.30
N ASN A 333 7.06 -21.34 9.11
CA ASN A 333 6.20 -20.67 10.08
C ASN A 333 5.06 -19.92 9.36
N TRP A 334 4.26 -19.17 10.12
CA TRP A 334 3.04 -18.54 9.65
C TRP A 334 3.27 -17.59 8.48
N VAL A 335 2.51 -17.77 7.39
CA VAL A 335 2.57 -16.87 6.23
C VAL A 335 1.79 -15.60 6.53
N ARG A 336 2.45 -14.44 6.47
CA ARG A 336 1.89 -13.15 6.90
C ARG A 336 1.48 -12.24 5.75
N GLY A 337 2.16 -12.33 4.61
CA GLY A 337 1.92 -11.43 3.50
C GLY A 337 2.21 -12.07 2.15
N LEU A 338 1.43 -11.66 1.16
CA LEU A 338 1.55 -12.07 -0.24
C LEU A 338 1.54 -10.82 -1.10
N ALA A 339 2.35 -10.79 -2.15
CA ALA A 339 2.34 -9.75 -3.16
C ALA A 339 2.71 -10.32 -4.53
N PHE A 340 1.89 -10.01 -5.55
CA PHE A 340 2.18 -10.44 -6.91
C PHE A 340 3.21 -9.55 -7.58
N HIS A 341 4.07 -10.18 -8.38
CA HIS A 341 4.85 -9.46 -9.36
C HIS A 341 3.91 -8.81 -10.40
N PRO A 342 4.16 -7.57 -10.87
CA PRO A 342 3.23 -6.85 -11.75
C PRO A 342 2.96 -7.50 -13.11
N LYS A 343 3.88 -8.36 -13.57
CA LYS A 343 3.71 -9.19 -14.80
C LYS A 343 3.16 -10.59 -14.53
N GLY A 344 2.81 -10.91 -13.28
CA GLY A 344 2.16 -12.16 -12.91
C GLY A 344 3.01 -13.42 -13.04
N LYS A 345 4.33 -13.33 -13.27
CA LYS A 345 5.23 -14.49 -13.33
C LYS A 345 5.56 -15.04 -11.94
N TYR A 346 5.75 -14.13 -10.99
CA TYR A 346 6.17 -14.46 -9.64
C TYR A 346 5.13 -14.05 -8.60
N LEU A 347 5.09 -14.81 -7.52
CA LEU A 347 4.48 -14.43 -6.26
C LEU A 347 5.60 -14.22 -5.24
N ILE A 348 5.47 -13.19 -4.41
CA ILE A 348 6.33 -12.99 -3.24
C ILE A 348 5.51 -13.28 -2.00
N SER A 349 6.09 -14.03 -1.07
CA SER A 349 5.50 -14.26 0.25
C SER A 349 6.49 -13.93 1.35
N VAL A 350 5.95 -13.58 2.52
CA VAL A 350 6.70 -13.33 3.73
C VAL A 350 6.05 -14.02 4.92
N ALA A 351 6.86 -14.40 5.90
CA ALA A 351 6.40 -15.21 7.03
C ALA A 351 7.16 -14.94 8.34
N ASP A 352 6.64 -15.54 9.42
CA ASP A 352 7.26 -15.57 10.75
C ASP A 352 8.54 -16.44 10.79
N ASP A 353 8.94 -17.05 9.67
CA ASP A 353 10.25 -17.72 9.53
C ASP A 353 11.37 -16.74 9.14
N LYS A 354 11.07 -15.43 9.15
CA LYS A 354 11.99 -14.32 8.85
C LYS A 354 12.35 -14.20 7.36
N THR A 355 11.76 -15.04 6.51
CA THR A 355 12.10 -15.11 5.10
C THR A 355 11.13 -14.35 4.20
N LEU A 356 11.68 -13.79 3.13
CA LEU A 356 10.97 -13.45 1.90
C LEU A 356 11.23 -14.57 0.90
N ARG A 357 10.17 -15.15 0.34
CA ARG A 357 10.25 -16.18 -0.70
C ARG A 357 9.68 -15.71 -2.01
N VAL A 358 10.32 -16.12 -3.10
CA VAL A 358 9.90 -15.83 -4.47
C VAL A 358 9.51 -17.14 -5.13
N TRP A 359 8.28 -17.18 -5.63
CA TRP A 359 7.67 -18.37 -6.23
C TRP A 359 7.49 -18.16 -7.71
N GLU A 360 7.93 -19.10 -8.52
CA GLU A 360 7.60 -19.15 -9.95
C GLU A 360 6.26 -19.88 -10.10
N LEU A 361 5.23 -19.15 -10.54
CA LEU A 361 3.85 -19.65 -10.51
C LEU A 361 3.63 -20.82 -11.48
N SER A 362 4.24 -20.77 -12.65
CA SER A 362 4.14 -21.82 -13.67
C SER A 362 4.83 -23.12 -13.26
N ALA A 363 5.91 -23.02 -12.49
CA ALA A 363 6.65 -24.17 -11.97
C ALA A 363 6.21 -24.58 -10.55
N GLN A 364 5.30 -23.82 -9.92
CA GLN A 364 4.76 -24.05 -8.58
C GLN A 364 5.84 -24.31 -7.52
N ARG A 365 6.99 -23.63 -7.63
CA ARG A 365 8.16 -23.86 -6.78
C ARG A 365 8.74 -22.57 -6.22
N CYS A 366 9.32 -22.67 -5.03
CA CYS A 366 10.11 -21.61 -4.43
C CYS A 366 11.46 -21.49 -5.17
N MET A 367 11.63 -20.40 -5.92
CA MET A 367 12.85 -20.11 -6.69
C MET A 367 13.96 -19.52 -5.81
N LYS A 368 13.58 -18.73 -4.82
CA LYS A 368 14.50 -18.00 -3.96
C LYS A 368 13.91 -17.86 -2.57
N ALA A 369 14.73 -18.09 -1.56
CA ALA A 369 14.48 -17.68 -0.19
C ALA A 369 15.55 -16.65 0.20
N ILE A 370 15.12 -15.56 0.81
CA ILE A 370 15.96 -14.47 1.30
C ILE A 370 15.66 -14.31 2.78
N GLU A 371 16.69 -14.36 3.63
CA GLU A 371 16.58 -13.92 5.01
C GLU A 371 16.40 -12.40 5.02
N ALA A 372 15.14 -11.97 5.04
CA ALA A 372 14.81 -10.58 4.81
C ALA A 372 15.09 -9.75 6.07
N HIS A 373 14.77 -10.28 7.24
CA HIS A 373 14.85 -9.59 8.52
C HIS A 373 15.41 -10.49 9.63
N GLU A 374 15.78 -9.89 10.76
CA GLU A 374 16.29 -10.63 11.93
C GLU A 374 15.15 -11.22 12.78
N HIS A 375 13.92 -10.74 12.55
CA HIS A 375 12.69 -11.19 13.17
C HIS A 375 11.60 -11.44 12.12
N PHE A 376 10.42 -11.85 12.58
CA PHE A 376 9.24 -12.15 11.77
C PHE A 376 8.91 -11.04 10.77
N VAL A 377 8.72 -11.42 9.51
CA VAL A 377 8.36 -10.49 8.44
C VAL A 377 6.84 -10.45 8.36
N SER A 378 6.26 -9.33 8.79
CA SER A 378 4.81 -9.17 8.95
C SER A 378 4.11 -8.78 7.66
N THR A 379 4.82 -8.17 6.71
CA THR A 379 4.17 -7.54 5.56
C THR A 379 5.11 -7.35 4.38
N VAL A 380 4.54 -7.33 3.19
CA VAL A 380 5.23 -7.13 1.93
C VAL A 380 4.36 -6.32 0.97
N ALA A 381 5.01 -5.55 0.10
CA ALA A 381 4.38 -4.95 -1.07
C ALA A 381 5.36 -4.94 -2.25
N PHE A 382 4.83 -5.15 -3.46
CA PHE A 382 5.55 -5.03 -4.72
C PHE A 382 5.04 -3.77 -5.44
N HIS A 383 5.95 -2.90 -5.86
CA HIS A 383 5.58 -1.72 -6.64
C HIS A 383 5.10 -2.08 -8.06
N GLN A 384 3.96 -1.55 -8.50
CA GLN A 384 3.31 -1.95 -9.75
C GLN A 384 4.10 -1.58 -11.03
N THR A 385 4.85 -0.47 -11.01
CA THR A 385 5.56 0.04 -12.18
C THR A 385 7.08 0.21 -12.02
N SER A 386 7.63 -0.16 -10.87
CA SER A 386 9.06 0.02 -10.57
C SER A 386 9.61 -1.26 -9.95
N PRO A 387 10.90 -1.56 -10.13
CA PRO A 387 11.49 -2.82 -9.71
C PRO A 387 11.80 -2.81 -8.20
N PHE A 388 10.83 -2.49 -7.35
CA PHE A 388 11.03 -2.42 -5.91
C PHE A 388 10.02 -3.26 -5.15
N VAL A 389 10.53 -3.96 -4.14
CA VAL A 389 9.75 -4.67 -3.13
C VAL A 389 10.08 -4.06 -1.78
N ILE A 390 9.09 -3.94 -0.91
CA ILE A 390 9.29 -3.50 0.47
C ILE A 390 8.79 -4.56 1.43
N THR A 391 9.50 -4.74 2.52
CA THR A 391 9.11 -5.60 3.63
C THR A 391 9.07 -4.80 4.91
N GLY A 392 8.12 -5.15 5.78
CA GLY A 392 8.05 -4.68 7.16
C GLY A 392 8.16 -5.87 8.12
N SER A 393 8.70 -5.60 9.30
CA SER A 393 9.04 -6.64 10.26
C SER A 393 8.75 -6.24 11.70
N VAL A 394 8.67 -7.26 12.56
CA VAL A 394 8.60 -7.14 14.02
C VAL A 394 9.88 -6.53 14.59
N ASP A 395 10.99 -6.55 13.84
CA ASP A 395 12.25 -5.87 14.20
C ASP A 395 12.20 -4.33 14.12
N MET A 396 11.01 -3.76 13.86
CA MET A 396 10.75 -2.32 13.80
C MET A 396 11.39 -1.61 12.59
N SER A 397 11.89 -2.36 11.60
CA SER A 397 12.46 -1.81 10.37
C SER A 397 11.67 -2.18 9.12
N CYS A 398 11.64 -1.25 8.15
CA CYS A 398 11.27 -1.58 6.78
C CYS A 398 12.54 -1.76 5.95
N LYS A 399 12.53 -2.69 5.00
CA LYS A 399 13.61 -2.84 4.03
C LYS A 399 13.09 -2.67 2.61
N VAL A 400 13.88 -1.98 1.78
CA VAL A 400 13.60 -1.77 0.36
C VAL A 400 14.54 -2.66 -0.45
N TRP A 401 13.99 -3.47 -1.34
CA TRP A 401 14.69 -4.45 -2.16
C TRP A 401 14.56 -4.06 -3.63
N GLU A 402 15.69 -3.77 -4.27
CA GLU A 402 15.71 -3.57 -5.72
C GLU A 402 15.65 -4.94 -6.41
N CYS A 403 14.80 -5.02 -7.43
CA CYS A 403 14.58 -6.20 -8.23
C CYS A 403 15.46 -6.16 -9.48
N ARG A 404 16.18 -7.25 -9.73
CA ARG A 404 17.13 -7.34 -10.85
C ARG A 404 17.15 -8.70 -11.50
#